data_AF-A0A429A597-F1
#
_entry.id   AF-A0A429A597-F1
#
_cell.length_a   1.000
_cell.length_b   1.000
_cell.length_c   1.000
_cell.angle_alpha   90.00
_cell.angle_beta   90.00
_cell.angle_gamma   90.00
#
_symmetry.space_group_name_H-M   'P 1'
#
loop_
_entity.id
_entity.type
_entity.pdbx_description
1 polymer ?
#
loop_
_entity_poly.entity_id
_entity_poly.type
_entity_poly.pdbx_seq_one_letter_code
_entity_poly.pdbx_strand_id
1 'polypeptide(L)'
;RGLLAVLGALVETFTGEAVPVVPGSHARVAWVGAGAPLTEVEDCAEVLDAGGPAFEVIYLLEAEDAAVARLRERLDGLGDSLVIVGGDGLWNVHVHVDDAGAAVEAGVEAGRPYRIRITHFGAGDAHTTGEQLPRERVQRAVVAVVPGEGLAGLYGQAGATTVLARPGEPPASGELVEAVRRAHAREVVLLPNDAELRHTAAAAAEQARTEGIRVALIPTRSAVQGIAALAVHEPDRRFDEDVVSMTSAAGATRYAEVAVAERQSWTMAGICQAGDVLGLIDGDVAVIGTDVTATAEGVLDRMLSAGGELVTLVLGDEAPETIAEHLEARVRESYLAVDTVVYRGGRQGAVLLIGVE
;
A
#
# COMPACT_ATOMS: atom_id res chain seq x y z
N ARG A 1 29.42 -8.31 21.20
CA ARG A 1 30.17 -7.72 22.34
C ARG A 1 29.63 -6.36 22.77
N GLY A 2 29.03 -5.54 21.89
CA GLY A 2 28.45 -4.24 22.26
C GLY A 2 27.27 -4.31 23.23
N LEU A 3 26.27 -5.16 22.96
CA LEU A 3 25.07 -5.26 23.82
C LEU A 3 25.38 -5.69 25.27
N LEU A 4 26.28 -6.66 25.44
CA LEU A 4 26.71 -7.11 26.77
C LEU A 4 27.48 -6.02 27.54
N ALA A 5 28.18 -5.12 26.86
CA ALA A 5 28.86 -4.00 27.51
C ALA A 5 27.86 -2.94 27.99
N VAL A 6 26.81 -2.66 27.20
CA VAL A 6 25.74 -1.70 27.56
C VAL A 6 24.94 -2.22 28.75
N LEU A 7 24.56 -3.50 28.74
CA LEU A 7 23.82 -4.11 29.85
C LEU A 7 24.69 -4.24 31.11
N GLY A 8 25.99 -4.52 30.97
CA GLY A 8 26.94 -4.51 32.10
C GLY A 8 27.04 -3.13 32.77
N ALA A 9 27.17 -2.07 31.97
CA ALA A 9 27.23 -0.70 32.48
C ALA A 9 25.93 -0.26 33.17
N LEU A 10 24.77 -0.72 32.66
CA LEU A 10 23.47 -0.45 33.28
C LEU A 10 23.37 -1.10 34.67
N VAL A 11 23.76 -2.37 34.78
CA VAL A 11 23.73 -3.10 36.06
C VAL A 11 24.66 -2.44 37.07
N GLU A 12 25.90 -2.12 36.68
CA GLU A 12 26.86 -1.44 37.55
C GLU A 12 26.35 -0.08 38.05
N THR A 13 25.62 0.66 37.21
CA THR A 13 25.04 1.97 37.57
C THR A 13 23.95 1.84 38.65
N PHE A 14 23.16 0.76 38.61
CA PHE A 14 22.03 0.59 39.53
C PHE A 14 22.38 -0.19 40.80
N THR A 15 23.38 -1.07 40.76
CA THR A 15 23.74 -1.93 41.89
C THR A 15 25.07 -1.57 42.54
N GLY A 16 25.93 -0.79 41.87
CA GLY A 16 27.28 -0.46 42.34
C GLY A 16 28.27 -1.64 42.25
N GLU A 17 27.86 -2.78 41.67
CA GLU A 17 28.71 -3.96 41.51
C GLU A 17 29.11 -4.12 40.03
N ALA A 18 30.41 -4.13 39.77
CA ALA A 18 30.94 -4.34 38.43
C ALA A 18 30.77 -5.81 38.00
N VAL A 19 30.17 -6.04 36.82
CA VAL A 19 29.96 -7.39 36.27
C VAL A 19 31.26 -7.90 35.63
N PRO A 20 31.80 -9.07 36.03
CA PRO A 20 33.05 -9.58 35.48
C PRO A 20 32.89 -10.01 34.02
N VAL A 21 33.79 -9.52 33.15
CA VAL A 21 33.83 -9.85 31.72
C VAL A 21 34.46 -11.24 31.54
N VAL A 22 33.67 -12.22 31.06
CA VAL A 22 34.18 -13.54 30.67
C VAL A 22 34.65 -13.50 29.21
N PRO A 23 35.90 -13.88 28.88
CA PRO A 23 36.37 -13.88 27.49
C PRO A 23 35.80 -15.09 26.73
N GLY A 24 34.80 -14.85 25.88
CA GLY A 24 34.32 -15.86 24.93
C GLY A 24 35.30 -16.08 23.77
N SER A 25 35.68 -17.34 23.58
CA SER A 25 36.49 -17.89 22.48
C SER A 25 35.78 -17.74 21.13
N HIS A 26 36.45 -17.13 20.15
CA HIS A 26 35.99 -17.13 18.77
C HIS A 26 36.49 -18.39 18.05
N ALA A 27 35.57 -19.28 17.68
CA ALA A 27 35.83 -20.32 16.68
C ALA A 27 36.00 -19.65 15.31
N ARG A 28 37.18 -19.78 14.72
CA ARG A 28 37.47 -19.38 13.34
C ARG A 28 36.88 -20.42 12.39
N VAL A 29 36.01 -20.02 11.48
CA VAL A 29 35.67 -20.83 10.30
C VAL A 29 36.70 -20.52 9.21
N ALA A 30 37.45 -21.54 8.82
CA ALA A 30 38.49 -21.46 7.81
C ALA A 30 37.87 -21.47 6.41
N TRP A 31 38.35 -20.56 5.56
CA TRP A 31 38.08 -20.50 4.14
C TRP A 31 38.93 -21.57 3.43
N VAL A 32 38.29 -22.47 2.67
CA VAL A 32 38.97 -23.43 1.79
C VAL A 32 38.58 -23.10 0.37
N GLY A 33 39.53 -22.59 -0.40
CA GLY A 33 39.43 -22.43 -1.85
C GLY A 33 40.07 -23.62 -2.57
N ALA A 34 39.35 -24.13 -3.56
CA ALA A 34 39.79 -24.89 -4.75
C ALA A 34 38.51 -25.11 -5.58
N GLY A 35 38.35 -24.78 -6.86
CA GLY A 35 39.32 -24.70 -7.95
C GLY A 35 39.36 -26.02 -8.73
N ALA A 36 38.35 -26.30 -9.57
CA ALA A 36 38.44 -27.23 -10.72
C ALA A 36 37.17 -27.12 -11.62
N PRO A 37 37.29 -27.40 -12.95
CA PRO A 37 36.38 -26.89 -13.98
C PRO A 37 35.22 -27.83 -14.29
N LEU A 38 34.12 -27.30 -14.82
CA LEU A 38 33.02 -28.11 -15.38
C LEU A 38 32.98 -27.96 -16.90
N THR A 39 33.05 -29.14 -17.50
CA THR A 39 32.93 -29.50 -18.92
C THR A 39 31.53 -29.27 -19.47
N GLU A 40 31.46 -28.96 -20.76
CA GLU A 40 30.25 -28.95 -21.59
C GLU A 40 29.49 -30.29 -21.51
N VAL A 41 28.17 -30.22 -21.35
CA VAL A 41 27.24 -31.22 -21.86
C VAL A 41 25.94 -30.50 -22.26
N GLU A 42 25.63 -30.54 -23.55
CA GLU A 42 24.27 -30.35 -24.08
C GLU A 42 23.38 -31.50 -23.57
N ASP A 43 22.21 -31.19 -23.02
CA ASP A 43 21.00 -31.97 -23.34
C ASP A 43 19.74 -31.14 -23.13
N CYS A 44 18.84 -31.29 -24.08
CA CYS A 44 17.54 -30.65 -24.17
C CYS A 44 16.56 -31.23 -23.17
N ALA A 45 15.86 -30.38 -22.42
CA ALA A 45 14.56 -30.71 -21.86
C ALA A 45 13.66 -29.48 -21.91
N GLU A 46 12.65 -29.55 -22.77
CA GLU A 46 11.51 -28.63 -22.81
C GLU A 46 10.90 -28.52 -21.41
N VAL A 47 10.90 -27.30 -20.86
CA VAL A 47 10.02 -26.94 -19.76
C VAL A 47 8.97 -26.03 -20.37
N LEU A 48 7.75 -26.55 -20.43
CA LEU A 48 6.56 -25.86 -20.91
C LEU A 48 6.43 -24.53 -20.17
N ASP A 49 6.60 -23.44 -20.93
CA ASP A 49 6.42 -22.07 -20.49
C ASP A 49 4.94 -21.85 -20.11
N ALA A 50 4.72 -21.40 -18.89
CA ALA A 50 3.42 -20.95 -18.40
C ALA A 50 3.58 -19.59 -17.70
N GLY A 51 4.46 -18.73 -18.24
CA GLY A 51 4.45 -17.30 -17.98
C GLY A 51 3.48 -16.61 -18.94
N GLY A 52 2.62 -15.73 -18.42
CA GLY A 52 1.93 -14.75 -19.26
C GLY A 52 2.90 -13.65 -19.73
N PRO A 53 2.46 -12.76 -20.63
CA PRO A 53 3.29 -11.75 -21.27
C PRO A 53 4.00 -10.85 -20.26
N ALA A 54 5.31 -10.64 -20.44
CA ALA A 54 6.14 -9.85 -19.52
C ALA A 54 5.92 -8.32 -19.59
N PHE A 55 5.37 -7.81 -20.70
CA PHE A 55 5.21 -6.38 -20.96
C PHE A 55 3.82 -6.01 -21.46
N GLU A 56 3.35 -4.84 -21.03
CA GLU A 56 2.26 -4.11 -21.66
C GLU A 56 2.84 -3.00 -22.54
N VAL A 57 2.48 -3.02 -23.81
CA VAL A 57 2.87 -1.99 -24.78
C VAL A 57 1.62 -1.26 -25.23
N ILE A 58 1.58 0.05 -24.95
CA ILE A 58 0.50 0.94 -25.36
C ILE A 58 1.09 2.08 -26.19
N TYR A 59 0.55 2.32 -27.39
CA TYR A 59 0.92 3.47 -28.21
C TYR A 59 -0.23 3.95 -29.09
N LEU A 60 -0.17 5.24 -29.43
CA LEU A 60 -0.98 5.79 -30.51
C LEU A 60 -0.25 5.59 -31.83
N LEU A 61 -0.99 5.29 -32.90
CA LEU A 61 -0.45 4.99 -34.22
C LEU A 61 -1.21 5.79 -35.28
N GLU A 62 -0.47 6.63 -36.01
CA GLU A 62 -0.94 7.20 -37.28
C GLU A 62 -0.64 6.21 -38.41
N ALA A 63 -1.68 5.59 -38.99
CA ALA A 63 -1.56 4.59 -40.04
C ALA A 63 -2.86 4.44 -40.86
N GLU A 64 -2.74 4.02 -42.13
CA GLU A 64 -3.88 3.67 -42.97
C GLU A 64 -4.51 2.33 -42.54
N ASP A 65 -5.83 2.20 -42.69
CA ASP A 65 -6.62 1.03 -42.27
C ASP A 65 -6.05 -0.31 -42.78
N ALA A 66 -5.53 -0.33 -44.01
CA ALA A 66 -4.93 -1.52 -44.61
C ALA A 66 -3.61 -1.95 -43.92
N ALA A 67 -2.86 -1.00 -43.35
CA ALA A 67 -1.65 -1.29 -42.59
C ALA A 67 -1.97 -1.79 -41.18
N VAL A 68 -3.06 -1.33 -40.57
CA VAL A 68 -3.53 -1.78 -39.26
C VAL A 68 -4.02 -3.22 -39.28
N ALA A 69 -4.66 -3.67 -40.37
CA ALA A 69 -5.04 -5.06 -40.54
C ALA A 69 -3.81 -6.01 -40.47
N ARG A 70 -2.69 -5.63 -41.11
CA ARG A 70 -1.44 -6.39 -41.06
C ARG A 70 -0.76 -6.32 -39.69
N LEU A 71 -0.82 -5.15 -39.05
CA LEU A 71 -0.31 -4.98 -37.69
C LEU A 71 -1.02 -5.91 -36.71
N ARG A 72 -2.35 -6.06 -36.85
CA ARG A 72 -3.14 -6.94 -36.00
C ARG A 72 -2.65 -8.39 -36.07
N GLU A 73 -2.48 -8.93 -37.28
CA GLU A 73 -1.97 -10.30 -37.48
C GLU A 73 -0.57 -10.48 -36.89
N ARG A 74 0.28 -9.45 -36.97
CA ARG A 74 1.64 -9.51 -36.44
C ARG A 74 1.67 -9.48 -34.91
N LEU A 75 0.84 -8.65 -34.29
CA LEU A 75 0.76 -8.52 -32.83
C LEU A 75 0.01 -9.69 -32.16
N ASP A 76 -0.99 -10.28 -32.84
CA ASP A 76 -1.65 -11.51 -32.38
C ASP A 76 -0.67 -12.70 -32.30
N GLY A 77 0.42 -12.66 -33.07
CA GLY A 77 1.49 -13.66 -32.99
C GLY A 77 2.57 -13.37 -31.93
N LEU A 78 2.56 -12.18 -31.33
CA LEU A 78 3.55 -11.74 -30.34
C LEU A 78 3.00 -11.69 -28.90
N GLY A 79 1.68 -11.77 -28.74
CA GLY A 79 1.00 -11.52 -27.46
C GLY A 79 -0.35 -12.20 -27.35
N ASP A 80 -0.90 -12.24 -26.13
CA ASP A 80 -2.15 -12.95 -25.82
C ASP A 80 -3.39 -12.03 -25.72
N SER A 81 -3.16 -10.73 -25.54
CA SER A 81 -4.21 -9.73 -25.28
C SER A 81 -3.98 -8.50 -26.15
N LEU A 82 -4.47 -8.57 -27.41
CA LEU A 82 -4.40 -7.48 -28.37
C LEU A 82 -5.71 -6.70 -28.44
N VAL A 83 -5.62 -5.39 -28.22
CA VAL A 83 -6.69 -4.41 -28.41
C VAL A 83 -6.19 -3.31 -29.33
N ILE A 84 -6.80 -3.20 -30.51
CA ILE A 84 -6.59 -2.08 -31.44
C ILE A 84 -7.93 -1.37 -31.62
N VAL A 85 -8.02 -0.12 -31.19
CA VAL A 85 -9.24 0.70 -31.26
C VAL A 85 -8.91 2.03 -31.92
N GLY A 86 -9.65 2.40 -32.97
CA GLY A 86 -9.40 3.62 -33.73
C GLY A 86 -10.18 3.67 -35.04
N GLY A 87 -9.88 4.70 -35.85
CA GLY A 87 -10.46 4.98 -37.15
C GLY A 87 -9.97 6.31 -37.72
N ASP A 88 -10.17 6.54 -39.02
CA ASP A 88 -9.78 7.78 -39.73
C ASP A 88 -8.29 8.14 -39.60
N GLY A 89 -7.41 7.13 -39.73
CA GLY A 89 -5.96 7.31 -39.74
C GLY A 89 -5.28 7.37 -38.37
N LEU A 90 -6.04 7.27 -37.27
CA LEU A 90 -5.51 7.25 -35.91
C LEU A 90 -6.01 6.06 -35.09
N TRP A 91 -5.06 5.36 -34.45
CA TRP A 91 -5.30 4.10 -33.76
C TRP A 91 -4.65 4.08 -32.39
N ASN A 92 -5.29 3.45 -31.41
CA ASN A 92 -4.71 3.13 -30.11
C ASN A 92 -4.46 1.63 -30.05
N VAL A 93 -3.20 1.25 -29.86
CA VAL A 93 -2.76 -0.14 -29.79
C VAL A 93 -2.37 -0.43 -28.36
N HIS A 94 -2.94 -1.51 -27.82
CA HIS A 94 -2.63 -2.07 -26.53
C HIS A 94 -2.40 -3.56 -26.74
N VAL A 95 -1.18 -4.01 -26.48
CA VAL A 95 -0.83 -5.42 -26.60
C VAL A 95 -0.02 -5.84 -25.37
N HIS A 96 -0.32 -7.04 -24.86
CA HIS A 96 0.52 -7.69 -23.86
C HIS A 96 1.44 -8.69 -24.57
N VAL A 97 2.76 -8.49 -24.48
CA VAL A 97 3.78 -9.25 -25.20
C VAL A 97 4.96 -9.59 -24.30
N ASP A 98 5.70 -10.64 -24.65
CA ASP A 98 6.99 -10.93 -24.00
C ASP A 98 8.14 -10.10 -24.55
N ASP A 99 7.98 -9.56 -25.77
CA ASP A 99 8.96 -8.70 -26.42
C ASP A 99 8.33 -7.34 -26.78
N ALA A 100 8.55 -6.36 -25.89
CA ALA A 100 8.09 -5.00 -26.12
C ALA A 100 8.76 -4.31 -27.32
N GLY A 101 10.00 -4.71 -27.66
CA GLY A 101 10.72 -4.21 -28.82
C GLY A 101 10.03 -4.63 -30.11
N ALA A 102 9.73 -5.93 -30.24
CA ALA A 102 9.02 -6.48 -31.38
C ALA A 102 7.64 -5.83 -31.59
N ALA A 103 6.91 -5.53 -30.51
CA ALA A 103 5.62 -4.84 -30.59
C ALA A 103 5.75 -3.40 -31.10
N VAL A 104 6.77 -2.66 -30.64
CA VAL A 104 7.02 -1.28 -31.10
C VAL A 104 7.52 -1.28 -32.55
N GLU A 105 8.41 -2.20 -32.91
CA GLU A 105 8.91 -2.36 -34.28
C GLU A 105 7.77 -2.66 -35.25
N ALA A 106 6.85 -3.56 -34.88
CA ALA A 106 5.65 -3.80 -35.67
C ALA A 106 4.81 -2.51 -35.86
N GLY A 107 4.68 -1.68 -34.81
CA GLY A 107 4.04 -0.37 -34.90
C GLY A 107 4.75 0.61 -35.84
N VAL A 108 6.09 0.62 -35.85
CA VAL A 108 6.92 1.46 -36.75
C VAL A 108 6.82 1.00 -38.21
N GLU A 109 6.74 -0.30 -38.46
CA GLU A 109 6.55 -0.85 -39.81
C GLU A 109 5.16 -0.51 -40.36
N ALA A 110 4.14 -0.50 -39.50
CA ALA A 110 2.76 -0.23 -39.88
C ALA A 110 2.45 1.28 -40.07
N GLY A 111 3.21 2.17 -39.43
CA GLY A 111 2.97 3.61 -39.51
C GLY A 111 3.86 4.39 -38.55
N ARG A 112 3.32 5.48 -37.98
CA ARG A 112 4.08 6.34 -37.06
C ARG A 112 3.55 6.20 -35.63
N PRO A 113 4.19 5.40 -34.77
CA PRO A 113 3.80 5.30 -33.36
C PRO A 113 4.29 6.52 -32.58
N TYR A 114 3.49 6.98 -31.63
CA TYR A 114 3.82 8.07 -30.72
C TYR A 114 3.11 7.89 -29.37
N ARG A 115 3.64 8.55 -28.33
CA ARG A 115 3.26 8.32 -26.93
C ARG A 115 3.35 6.84 -26.54
N ILE A 116 4.45 6.20 -26.94
CA ILE A 116 4.73 4.81 -26.61
C ILE A 116 4.97 4.71 -25.09
N ARG A 117 4.19 3.85 -24.45
CA ARG A 117 4.32 3.47 -23.04
C ARG A 117 4.55 1.97 -22.99
N ILE A 118 5.69 1.58 -22.44
CA ILE A 118 6.03 0.19 -22.19
C ILE A 118 6.05 0.02 -20.67
N THR A 119 5.15 -0.82 -20.16
CA THR A 119 5.06 -1.16 -18.75
C THR A 119 5.51 -2.60 -18.62
N HIS A 120 6.64 -2.86 -17.95
CA HIS A 120 6.99 -4.22 -17.56
C HIS A 120 6.17 -4.60 -16.34
N PHE A 121 5.48 -5.74 -16.36
CA PHE A 121 4.62 -6.15 -15.24
C PHE A 121 5.39 -6.43 -13.94
N GLY A 122 6.73 -6.51 -14.00
CA GLY A 122 7.61 -6.73 -12.85
C GLY A 122 8.51 -5.55 -12.42
N ALA A 123 8.35 -4.32 -12.94
CA ALA A 123 9.29 -3.21 -12.65
C ALA A 123 8.66 -2.06 -11.85
N GLY A 124 8.43 -2.29 -10.55
CA GLY A 124 8.62 -1.25 -9.54
C GLY A 124 10.00 -1.48 -8.92
N ASP A 125 10.91 -0.52 -9.08
CA ASP A 125 12.28 -0.47 -8.55
C ASP A 125 13.36 -1.27 -9.30
N ALA A 126 14.00 -0.63 -10.28
CA ALA A 126 15.20 -1.15 -10.94
C ALA A 126 16.29 -0.06 -11.12
N HIS A 127 16.89 0.36 -10.01
CA HIS A 127 18.28 0.83 -10.00
C HIS A 127 19.20 -0.25 -9.43
N THR A 128 19.18 -1.47 -9.98
CA THR A 128 20.30 -2.42 -9.90
C THR A 128 20.13 -3.47 -10.98
N THR A 129 21.05 -3.48 -11.95
CA THR A 129 21.28 -4.61 -12.85
C THR A 129 21.72 -5.83 -12.04
N GLY A 130 20.91 -6.88 -12.04
CA GLY A 130 21.21 -8.18 -11.46
C GLY A 130 20.04 -9.11 -11.65
N GLU A 131 20.26 -10.25 -12.29
CA GLU A 131 19.31 -11.35 -12.47
C GLU A 131 18.55 -11.60 -11.16
N GLN A 132 17.24 -11.38 -11.16
CA GLN A 132 16.39 -11.65 -9.99
C GLN A 132 16.12 -13.15 -9.92
N LEU A 133 16.93 -13.84 -9.13
CA LEU A 133 16.59 -15.14 -8.55
C LEU A 133 15.15 -15.08 -7.98
N PRO A 134 14.35 -16.17 -8.06
CA PRO A 134 13.01 -16.20 -7.48
C PRO A 134 13.07 -15.71 -6.03
N ARG A 135 12.37 -14.62 -5.72
CA ARG A 135 12.27 -14.13 -4.34
C ARG A 135 11.71 -15.27 -3.49
N GLU A 136 12.39 -15.61 -2.40
CA GLU A 136 11.85 -16.58 -1.47
C GLU A 136 10.56 -16.03 -0.86
N ARG A 137 9.49 -16.84 -0.85
CA ARG A 137 8.21 -16.43 -0.25
C ARG A 137 8.45 -16.03 1.20
N VAL A 138 8.10 -14.79 1.54
CA VAL A 138 8.13 -14.33 2.93
C VAL A 138 7.05 -15.07 3.74
N GLN A 139 7.29 -15.24 5.04
CA GLN A 139 6.33 -15.95 5.88
C GLN A 139 5.01 -15.18 5.96
N ARG A 140 5.09 -13.86 6.20
CA ARG A 140 3.93 -12.99 6.38
C ARG A 140 4.13 -11.65 5.68
N ALA A 141 3.04 -11.10 5.14
CA ALA A 141 2.97 -9.73 4.68
C ALA A 141 1.64 -9.08 5.10
N VAL A 142 1.64 -7.76 5.13
CA VAL A 142 0.41 -6.96 5.26
C VAL A 142 0.12 -6.31 3.91
N VAL A 143 -1.12 -6.41 3.45
CA VAL A 143 -1.63 -5.67 2.30
C VAL A 143 -2.63 -4.64 2.82
N ALA A 144 -2.45 -3.39 2.44
CA ALA A 144 -3.32 -2.31 2.90
C ALA A 144 -3.80 -1.45 1.74
N VAL A 145 -5.09 -1.19 1.71
CA VAL A 145 -5.63 -0.14 0.84
C VAL A 145 -5.48 1.19 1.56
N VAL A 146 -5.01 2.23 0.88
CA VAL A 146 -4.77 3.54 1.51
C VAL A 146 -5.20 4.67 0.59
N PRO A 147 -5.87 5.71 1.13
CA PRO A 147 -6.10 6.94 0.39
C PRO A 147 -4.84 7.80 0.37
N GLY A 148 -4.35 8.16 -0.81
CA GLY A 148 -3.22 9.07 -0.97
C GLY A 148 -1.82 8.46 -0.84
N GLU A 149 -0.87 9.07 -1.55
CA GLU A 149 0.52 8.62 -1.65
C GLU A 149 1.32 8.78 -0.36
N GLY A 150 0.94 9.72 0.52
CA GLY A 150 1.61 9.92 1.81
C GLY A 150 1.35 8.74 2.74
N LEU A 151 0.11 8.28 2.80
CA LEU A 151 -0.24 7.05 3.53
C LEU A 151 0.37 5.80 2.87
N ALA A 152 0.44 5.74 1.54
CA ALA A 152 1.15 4.66 0.85
C ALA A 152 2.63 4.59 1.25
N GLY A 153 3.30 5.74 1.34
CA GLY A 153 4.67 5.83 1.83
C GLY A 153 4.80 5.38 3.29
N LEU A 154 3.91 5.84 4.17
CA LEU A 154 3.92 5.48 5.59
C LEU A 154 3.73 3.97 5.81
N TYR A 155 2.72 3.39 5.16
CA TYR A 155 2.44 1.95 5.23
C TYR A 155 3.57 1.12 4.62
N GLY A 156 4.14 1.58 3.49
CA GLY A 156 5.30 0.94 2.85
C GLY A 156 6.54 0.93 3.76
N GLN A 157 6.80 2.03 4.47
CA GLN A 157 7.89 2.11 5.46
C GLN A 157 7.68 1.16 6.64
N ALA A 158 6.43 0.89 7.01
CA ALA A 158 6.05 -0.12 7.99
C ALA A 158 6.06 -1.57 7.43
N GLY A 159 6.44 -1.76 6.17
CA GLY A 159 6.56 -3.08 5.53
C GLY A 159 5.28 -3.61 4.87
N ALA A 160 4.24 -2.80 4.74
CA ALA A 160 3.01 -3.19 4.06
C ALA A 160 3.11 -3.02 2.53
N THR A 161 2.50 -3.94 1.79
CA THR A 161 2.23 -3.79 0.36
C THR A 161 0.97 -2.95 0.18
N THR A 162 1.10 -1.79 -0.46
CA THR A 162 0.00 -0.82 -0.53
C THR A 162 -0.77 -0.90 -1.85
N VAL A 163 -2.08 -0.67 -1.75
CA VAL A 163 -2.99 -0.42 -2.89
C VAL A 163 -3.53 0.99 -2.73
N LEU A 164 -3.26 1.85 -3.70
CA LEU A 164 -3.71 3.23 -3.65
C LEU A 164 -5.20 3.30 -4.02
N ALA A 165 -6.05 3.75 -3.11
CA ALA A 165 -7.43 4.11 -3.41
C ALA A 165 -7.47 5.54 -3.97
N ARG A 166 -7.97 5.69 -5.19
CA ARG A 166 -8.15 7.01 -5.81
C ARG A 166 -9.49 7.59 -5.38
N PRO A 167 -9.60 8.92 -5.18
CA PRO A 167 -10.87 9.56 -4.85
C PRO A 167 -11.97 9.19 -5.86
N GLY A 168 -13.06 8.60 -5.37
CA GLY A 168 -14.21 8.17 -6.19
C GLY A 168 -13.98 6.92 -7.05
N GLU A 169 -12.79 6.29 -6.99
CA GLU A 169 -12.43 5.08 -7.73
C GLU A 169 -11.85 4.05 -6.74
N PRO A 170 -12.72 3.35 -5.98
CA PRO A 170 -12.28 2.29 -5.07
C PRO A 170 -11.68 1.11 -5.85
N PRO A 171 -10.63 0.45 -5.33
CA PRO A 171 -9.99 -0.68 -6.01
C PRO A 171 -10.97 -1.85 -6.19
N ALA A 172 -10.91 -2.50 -7.34
CA ALA A 172 -11.65 -3.73 -7.59
C ALA A 172 -11.05 -4.92 -6.82
N SER A 173 -11.83 -6.00 -6.65
CA SER A 173 -11.35 -7.22 -5.98
C SER A 173 -10.12 -7.83 -6.68
N GLY A 174 -10.06 -7.74 -8.01
CA GLY A 174 -8.90 -8.18 -8.80
C GLY A 174 -7.62 -7.43 -8.42
N GLU A 175 -7.69 -6.11 -8.22
CA GLU A 175 -6.53 -5.31 -7.81
C GLU A 175 -6.03 -5.71 -6.41
N LEU A 176 -6.94 -6.04 -5.49
CA LEU A 176 -6.58 -6.54 -4.17
C LEU A 176 -5.94 -7.92 -4.24
N VAL A 177 -6.43 -8.81 -5.11
CA VAL A 177 -5.81 -10.13 -5.34
C VAL A 177 -4.41 -9.97 -5.92
N GLU A 178 -4.21 -9.10 -6.90
CA GLU A 178 -2.88 -8.82 -7.44
C GLU A 178 -1.94 -8.26 -6.38
N ALA A 179 -2.43 -7.40 -5.48
CA ALA A 179 -1.63 -6.91 -4.36
C ALA A 179 -1.24 -8.03 -3.38
N VAL A 180 -2.16 -8.96 -3.09
CA VAL A 180 -1.88 -10.16 -2.28
C VAL A 180 -0.84 -11.07 -2.94
N ARG A 181 -0.91 -11.24 -4.27
CA ARG A 181 0.08 -12.00 -5.04
C ARG A 181 1.45 -11.33 -5.02
N ARG A 182 1.50 -10.02 -5.27
CA ARG A 182 2.72 -9.19 -5.26
C ARG A 182 3.40 -9.14 -3.89
N ALA A 183 2.63 -9.22 -2.80
CA ALA A 183 3.19 -9.33 -1.45
C ALA A 183 4.02 -10.61 -1.25
N HIS A 184 3.84 -11.61 -2.13
CA HIS A 184 4.62 -12.84 -2.22
C HIS A 184 4.80 -13.58 -0.87
N ALA A 185 3.73 -13.63 -0.07
CA ALA A 185 3.75 -14.23 1.26
C ALA A 185 2.96 -15.55 1.33
N ARG A 186 3.23 -16.36 2.37
CA ARG A 186 2.39 -17.53 2.73
C ARG A 186 1.15 -17.11 3.50
N GLU A 187 1.32 -16.12 4.37
CA GLU A 187 0.28 -15.55 5.21
C GLU A 187 0.12 -14.06 4.88
N VAL A 188 -1.12 -13.60 4.71
CA VAL A 188 -1.41 -12.20 4.40
C VAL A 188 -2.48 -11.65 5.32
N VAL A 189 -2.20 -10.50 5.92
CA VAL A 189 -3.20 -9.68 6.61
C VAL A 189 -3.67 -8.60 5.63
N LEU A 190 -4.97 -8.51 5.38
CA LEU A 190 -5.57 -7.51 4.49
C LEU A 190 -6.29 -6.44 5.31
N LEU A 191 -5.89 -5.17 5.12
CA LEU A 191 -6.46 -3.97 5.76
C LEU A 191 -7.21 -3.14 4.70
N PRO A 192 -8.55 -3.16 4.67
CA PRO A 192 -9.33 -2.40 3.68
C PRO A 192 -9.28 -0.89 3.90
N ASN A 193 -9.10 -0.44 5.15
CA ASN A 193 -9.12 0.97 5.58
C ASN A 193 -10.29 1.82 5.08
N ASP A 194 -11.37 1.18 4.64
CA ASP A 194 -12.58 1.79 4.11
C ASP A 194 -13.73 0.82 4.35
N ALA A 195 -14.81 1.31 4.94
CA ALA A 195 -15.99 0.51 5.25
C ALA A 195 -16.66 -0.06 3.98
N GLU A 196 -16.61 0.66 2.86
CA GLU A 196 -17.21 0.25 1.58
C GLU A 196 -16.44 -0.91 0.95
N LEU A 197 -15.14 -1.03 1.23
CA LEU A 197 -14.28 -2.08 0.68
C LEU A 197 -14.41 -3.43 1.37
N ARG A 198 -15.23 -3.56 2.44
CA ARG A 198 -15.37 -4.81 3.19
C ARG A 198 -15.75 -6.00 2.30
N HIS A 199 -16.73 -5.83 1.42
CA HIS A 199 -17.18 -6.91 0.53
C HIS A 199 -16.13 -7.25 -0.53
N THR A 200 -15.52 -6.22 -1.11
CA THR A 200 -14.45 -6.36 -2.11
C THR A 200 -13.22 -7.08 -1.54
N ALA A 201 -12.80 -6.71 -0.33
CA ALA A 201 -11.69 -7.32 0.38
C ALA A 201 -12.00 -8.77 0.80
N ALA A 202 -13.23 -9.05 1.22
CA ALA A 202 -13.66 -10.42 1.51
C ALA A 202 -13.60 -11.32 0.27
N ALA A 203 -14.07 -10.82 -0.89
CA ALA A 203 -13.99 -11.55 -2.16
C ALA A 203 -12.53 -11.82 -2.57
N ALA A 204 -11.66 -10.82 -2.45
CA ALA A 204 -10.23 -10.96 -2.74
C ALA A 204 -9.55 -11.98 -1.80
N ALA A 205 -9.88 -11.95 -0.51
CA ALA A 205 -9.36 -12.89 0.47
C ALA A 205 -9.81 -14.33 0.16
N GLU A 206 -11.07 -14.54 -0.24
CA GLU A 206 -11.57 -15.87 -0.63
C GLU A 206 -10.85 -16.39 -1.87
N GLN A 207 -10.70 -15.57 -2.90
CA GLN A 207 -9.95 -15.95 -4.11
C GLN A 207 -8.49 -16.32 -3.79
N ALA A 208 -7.78 -15.49 -3.02
CA ALA A 208 -6.40 -15.78 -2.63
C ALA A 208 -6.26 -17.07 -1.80
N ARG A 209 -7.27 -17.44 -0.99
CA ARG A 209 -7.29 -18.73 -0.28
C ARG A 209 -7.36 -19.92 -1.24
N THR A 210 -8.11 -19.80 -2.34
CA THR A 210 -8.14 -20.86 -3.38
C THR A 210 -6.77 -21.09 -4.03
N GLU A 211 -5.89 -20.09 -3.98
CA GLU A 211 -4.51 -20.15 -4.46
C GLU A 211 -3.51 -20.64 -3.39
N GLY A 212 -4.03 -21.07 -2.23
CA GLY A 212 -3.22 -21.59 -1.12
C GLY A 212 -2.56 -20.52 -0.24
N ILE A 213 -2.95 -19.25 -0.38
CA ILE A 213 -2.48 -18.16 0.48
C ILE A 213 -3.39 -18.07 1.70
N ARG A 214 -2.81 -18.09 2.91
CA ARG A 214 -3.58 -17.92 4.14
C ARG A 214 -3.86 -16.43 4.35
N VAL A 215 -5.08 -15.99 4.05
CA VAL A 215 -5.46 -14.58 4.20
C VAL A 215 -6.34 -14.35 5.43
N ALA A 216 -6.08 -13.29 6.19
CA ALA A 216 -6.96 -12.77 7.23
C ALA A 216 -7.37 -11.34 6.90
N LEU A 217 -8.66 -11.03 7.06
CA LEU A 217 -9.21 -9.70 6.86
C LEU A 217 -9.38 -9.03 8.22
N ILE A 218 -8.77 -7.87 8.42
CA ILE A 218 -9.05 -7.03 9.59
C ILE A 218 -10.04 -5.96 9.13
N PRO A 219 -11.21 -5.82 9.77
CA PRO A 219 -12.30 -4.96 9.29
C PRO A 219 -12.07 -3.46 9.61
N THR A 220 -10.89 -2.93 9.28
CA THR A 220 -10.56 -1.51 9.38
C THR A 220 -11.46 -0.68 8.45
N ARG A 221 -12.01 0.41 8.95
CA ARG A 221 -12.90 1.34 8.23
C ARG A 221 -12.23 2.66 7.87
N SER A 222 -11.04 2.92 8.39
CA SER A 222 -10.24 4.11 8.12
C SER A 222 -8.74 3.79 8.19
N ALA A 223 -7.93 4.57 7.47
CA ALA A 223 -6.48 4.41 7.45
C ALA A 223 -5.82 4.61 8.83
N VAL A 224 -6.42 5.39 9.74
CA VAL A 224 -5.88 5.52 11.11
C VAL A 224 -6.04 4.23 11.93
N GLN A 225 -7.10 3.45 11.69
CA GLN A 225 -7.26 2.14 12.32
C GLN A 225 -6.26 1.13 11.78
N GLY A 226 -5.93 1.21 10.48
CA GLY A 226 -4.87 0.40 9.90
C GLY A 226 -3.47 0.79 10.38
N ILE A 227 -3.23 2.07 10.72
CA ILE A 227 -1.98 2.51 11.36
C ILE A 227 -1.87 1.85 12.75
N ALA A 228 -2.93 1.88 13.55
CA ALA A 228 -2.95 1.21 14.85
C ALA A 228 -2.75 -0.30 14.74
N ALA A 229 -3.37 -0.94 13.74
CA ALA A 229 -3.15 -2.37 13.45
C ALA A 229 -1.68 -2.65 13.09
N LEU A 230 -1.07 -1.83 12.23
CA LEU A 230 0.33 -1.98 11.85
C LEU A 230 1.30 -1.74 13.01
N ALA A 231 0.99 -0.81 13.92
CA ALA A 231 1.85 -0.48 15.05
C ALA A 231 2.08 -1.66 16.00
N VAL A 232 1.13 -2.60 16.07
CA VAL A 232 1.21 -3.81 16.91
C VAL A 232 1.55 -5.09 16.13
N HIS A 233 1.83 -4.97 14.83
CA HIS A 233 2.12 -6.10 13.96
C HIS A 233 3.46 -6.75 14.32
N GLU A 234 3.45 -8.07 14.57
CA GLU A 234 4.64 -8.84 14.88
C GLU A 234 4.80 -10.03 13.90
N PRO A 235 5.66 -9.93 12.86
CA PRO A 235 5.81 -10.96 11.84
C PRO A 235 6.21 -12.34 12.37
N ASP A 236 6.97 -12.38 13.46
CA ASP A 236 7.48 -13.61 14.10
C ASP A 236 6.44 -14.28 15.03
N ARG A 237 5.35 -13.58 15.37
CA ARG A 237 4.25 -14.13 16.19
C ARG A 237 3.43 -15.12 15.36
N ARG A 238 2.68 -16.04 16.00
CA ARG A 238 1.73 -16.90 15.29
C ARG A 238 0.68 -16.05 14.58
N PHE A 239 0.28 -16.46 13.38
CA PHE A 239 -0.63 -15.68 12.54
C PHE A 239 -1.93 -15.29 13.23
N ASP A 240 -2.60 -16.25 13.87
CA ASP A 240 -3.89 -15.97 14.50
C ASP A 240 -3.74 -15.03 15.71
N GLU A 241 -2.62 -15.12 16.44
CA GLU A 241 -2.33 -14.25 17.59
C GLU A 241 -2.01 -12.81 17.15
N ASP A 242 -1.27 -12.67 16.05
CA ASP A 242 -0.97 -11.39 15.40
C ASP A 242 -2.26 -10.75 14.86
N VAL A 243 -3.08 -11.50 14.12
CA VAL A 243 -4.38 -11.03 13.61
C VAL A 243 -5.30 -10.58 14.74
N VAL A 244 -5.37 -11.31 15.86
CA VAL A 244 -6.15 -10.89 17.04
C VAL A 244 -5.63 -9.58 17.60
N SER A 245 -4.30 -9.45 17.76
CA SER A 245 -3.66 -8.25 18.31
C SER A 245 -3.93 -7.02 17.43
N MET A 246 -3.70 -7.17 16.13
CA MET A 246 -3.96 -6.13 15.13
C MET A 246 -5.45 -5.76 15.07
N THR A 247 -6.36 -6.74 15.16
CA THR A 247 -7.81 -6.50 15.18
C THR A 247 -8.25 -5.75 16.43
N SER A 248 -7.67 -6.10 17.59
CA SER A 248 -7.94 -5.38 18.85
C SER A 248 -7.46 -3.93 18.79
N ALA A 249 -6.26 -3.67 18.26
CA ALA A 249 -5.73 -2.30 18.10
C ALA A 249 -6.60 -1.46 17.15
N ALA A 250 -6.94 -2.01 15.98
CA ALA A 250 -7.86 -1.35 15.04
C ALA A 250 -9.23 -1.04 15.66
N GLY A 251 -9.78 -1.99 16.44
CA GLY A 251 -11.08 -1.85 17.09
C GLY A 251 -11.08 -0.89 18.29
N ALA A 252 -9.95 -0.71 18.96
CA ALA A 252 -9.79 0.28 20.03
C ALA A 252 -9.67 1.71 19.48
N THR A 253 -9.20 1.85 18.24
CA THR A 253 -9.03 3.16 17.57
C THR A 253 -10.37 3.67 17.05
N ARG A 254 -10.89 4.72 17.67
CA ARG A 254 -12.00 5.50 17.11
C ARG A 254 -11.46 6.36 15.98
N TYR A 255 -12.24 6.51 14.93
CA TYR A 255 -11.83 7.29 13.77
C TYR A 255 -12.85 8.35 13.41
N ALA A 256 -12.35 9.43 12.83
CA ALA A 256 -13.13 10.50 12.25
C ALA A 256 -12.44 11.04 11.00
N GLU A 257 -13.22 11.75 10.19
CA GLU A 257 -12.75 12.45 9.01
C GLU A 257 -13.36 13.85 8.94
N VAL A 258 -12.58 14.77 8.39
CA VAL A 258 -13.05 16.10 8.02
C VAL A 258 -12.98 16.19 6.51
N ALA A 259 -14.11 16.49 5.87
CA ALA A 259 -14.24 16.56 4.41
C ALA A 259 -15.08 17.77 4.01
N VAL A 260 -15.03 18.16 2.74
CA VAL A 260 -15.87 19.23 2.18
C VAL A 260 -17.03 18.61 1.42
N ALA A 261 -18.25 19.05 1.70
CA ALA A 261 -19.44 18.59 1.03
C ALA A 261 -19.44 19.01 -0.46
N GLU A 262 -19.54 18.05 -1.37
CA GLU A 262 -19.64 18.35 -2.82
C GLU A 262 -21.02 18.85 -3.24
N ARG A 263 -22.05 18.47 -2.49
CA ARG A 263 -23.46 18.72 -2.81
C ARG A 263 -24.32 18.80 -1.56
N GLN A 264 -25.52 19.36 -1.72
CA GLN A 264 -26.50 19.38 -0.64
C GLN A 264 -26.90 17.95 -0.25
N SER A 265 -26.93 17.65 1.04
CA SER A 265 -27.38 16.35 1.56
C SER A 265 -28.10 16.50 2.91
N TRP A 266 -28.95 15.52 3.21
CA TRP A 266 -29.63 15.41 4.51
C TRP A 266 -28.82 14.47 5.41
N THR A 267 -28.39 14.98 6.55
CA THR A 267 -27.57 14.24 7.51
C THR A 267 -28.20 14.26 8.90
N MET A 268 -27.71 13.44 9.82
CA MET A 268 -28.17 13.44 11.21
C MET A 268 -27.85 14.75 11.95
N ALA A 269 -26.80 15.48 11.54
CA ALA A 269 -26.45 16.79 12.08
C ALA A 269 -27.27 17.94 11.45
N GLY A 270 -28.04 17.68 10.41
CA GLY A 270 -28.83 18.67 9.68
C GLY A 270 -28.62 18.61 8.16
N ILE A 271 -29.10 19.63 7.47
CA ILE A 271 -28.92 19.78 6.02
C ILE A 271 -27.57 20.46 5.79
N CYS A 272 -26.66 19.81 5.06
CA CYS A 272 -25.44 20.44 4.57
C CYS A 272 -25.63 20.94 3.12
N GLN A 273 -24.88 21.95 2.75
CA GLN A 273 -24.78 22.54 1.42
C GLN A 273 -23.45 22.20 0.76
N ALA A 274 -23.34 22.38 -0.56
CA ALA A 274 -22.06 22.29 -1.24
C ALA A 274 -21.08 23.34 -0.68
N GLY A 275 -19.87 22.92 -0.30
CA GLY A 275 -18.85 23.74 0.32
C GLY A 275 -18.85 23.75 1.85
N ASP A 276 -19.87 23.19 2.50
CA ASP A 276 -19.84 23.02 3.96
C ASP A 276 -18.74 22.03 4.36
N VAL A 277 -18.11 22.30 5.49
CA VAL A 277 -17.15 21.38 6.11
C VAL A 277 -17.91 20.39 6.97
N LEU A 278 -17.73 19.11 6.69
CA LEU A 278 -18.34 18.01 7.40
C LEU A 278 -17.31 17.36 8.32
N GLY A 279 -17.69 17.17 9.58
CA GLY A 279 -16.96 16.34 10.53
C GLY A 279 -17.71 15.04 10.77
N LEU A 280 -17.17 13.92 10.29
CA LEU A 280 -17.78 12.60 10.41
C LEU A 280 -17.06 11.79 11.47
N ILE A 281 -17.80 11.14 12.36
CA ILE A 281 -17.28 10.24 13.40
C ILE A 281 -17.88 8.86 13.16
N ASP A 282 -17.05 7.82 13.05
CA ASP A 282 -17.48 6.46 12.66
C ASP A 282 -18.31 6.40 11.36
N GLY A 283 -18.07 7.36 10.45
CA GLY A 283 -18.78 7.51 9.17
C GLY A 283 -20.09 8.30 9.23
N ASP A 284 -20.53 8.74 10.41
CA ASP A 284 -21.73 9.55 10.58
C ASP A 284 -21.39 11.04 10.69
N VAL A 285 -22.08 11.90 9.94
CA VAL A 285 -21.91 13.36 10.04
C VAL A 285 -22.34 13.84 11.42
N ALA A 286 -21.36 14.23 12.24
CA ALA A 286 -21.56 14.73 13.59
C ALA A 286 -21.55 16.27 13.64
N VAL A 287 -20.70 16.90 12.82
CA VAL A 287 -20.51 18.36 12.80
C VAL A 287 -20.68 18.88 11.37
N ILE A 288 -21.38 20.00 11.21
CA ILE A 288 -21.41 20.78 9.98
C ILE A 288 -20.90 22.17 10.33
N GLY A 289 -19.89 22.64 9.61
CA GLY A 289 -19.26 23.94 9.79
C GLY A 289 -18.88 24.58 8.47
N THR A 290 -18.24 25.74 8.53
CA THR A 290 -17.78 26.49 7.34
C THR A 290 -16.27 26.70 7.32
N ASP A 291 -15.58 26.36 8.41
CA ASP A 291 -14.14 26.45 8.56
C ASP A 291 -13.57 25.07 8.91
N VAL A 292 -12.50 24.68 8.23
CA VAL A 292 -11.88 23.35 8.40
C VAL A 292 -11.32 23.18 9.79
N THR A 293 -10.58 24.18 10.29
CA THR A 293 -9.87 24.10 11.57
C THR A 293 -10.85 24.05 12.74
N ALA A 294 -11.85 24.94 12.74
CA ALA A 294 -12.89 24.95 13.78
C ALA A 294 -13.75 23.67 13.76
N THR A 295 -14.04 23.13 12.58
CA THR A 295 -14.79 21.87 12.46
C THR A 295 -13.96 20.68 12.97
N ALA A 296 -12.67 20.62 12.61
CA ALA A 296 -11.74 19.61 13.10
C ALA A 296 -11.59 19.65 14.62
N GLU A 297 -11.47 20.85 15.21
CA GLU A 297 -11.44 21.03 16.67
C GLU A 297 -12.72 20.49 17.32
N GLY A 298 -13.90 20.84 16.76
CA GLY A 298 -15.18 20.35 17.26
C GLY A 298 -15.34 18.83 17.15
N VAL A 299 -14.78 18.20 16.11
CA VAL A 299 -14.73 16.73 15.98
C VAL A 299 -13.80 16.12 17.02
N LEU A 300 -12.59 16.66 17.15
CA LEU A 300 -11.57 16.19 18.07
C LEU A 300 -12.06 16.24 19.53
N ASP A 301 -12.67 17.35 19.95
CA ASP A 301 -13.24 17.49 21.29
C ASP A 301 -14.34 16.46 21.57
N ARG A 302 -15.17 16.14 20.57
CA ARG A 302 -16.20 15.10 20.71
C ARG A 302 -15.58 13.71 20.83
N MET A 303 -14.54 13.41 20.05
CA MET A 303 -13.83 12.14 20.16
C MET A 303 -13.18 11.99 21.54
N LEU A 304 -12.49 13.03 22.03
CA LEU A 304 -11.81 13.00 23.33
C LEU A 304 -12.75 13.10 24.53
N SER A 305 -14.03 13.45 24.34
CA SER A 305 -15.01 13.50 25.42
C SER A 305 -15.20 12.16 26.16
N ALA A 306 -14.94 11.05 25.49
CA ALA A 306 -14.99 9.70 26.07
C ALA A 306 -13.60 9.20 26.56
N GLY A 307 -12.60 10.08 26.63
CA GLY A 307 -11.22 9.76 26.95
C GLY A 307 -10.37 9.49 25.71
N GLY A 308 -9.08 9.21 25.91
CA GLY A 308 -8.11 8.83 24.90
C GLY A 308 -6.69 8.89 25.49
N GLU A 309 -5.73 8.24 24.83
CA GLU A 309 -4.31 8.24 25.19
C GLU A 309 -3.43 8.77 24.04
N LEU A 310 -3.85 8.54 22.80
CA LEU A 310 -3.13 9.00 21.60
C LEU A 310 -4.10 9.53 20.55
N VAL A 311 -3.75 10.68 19.98
CA VAL A 311 -4.41 11.27 18.81
C VAL A 311 -3.48 11.17 17.61
N THR A 312 -3.92 10.47 16.58
CA THR A 312 -3.23 10.40 15.28
C THR A 312 -3.93 11.32 14.28
N LEU A 313 -3.21 12.30 13.74
CA LEU A 313 -3.70 13.21 12.71
C LEU A 313 -3.05 12.89 11.37
N VAL A 314 -3.86 12.67 10.33
CA VAL A 314 -3.36 12.46 8.96
C VAL A 314 -3.87 13.60 8.07
N LEU A 315 -2.97 14.49 7.66
CA LEU A 315 -3.29 15.67 6.88
C LEU A 315 -3.39 15.34 5.39
N GLY A 316 -4.51 15.69 4.74
CA GLY A 316 -4.58 15.72 3.28
C GLY A 316 -3.86 16.94 2.69
N ASP A 317 -3.57 16.91 1.39
CA ASP A 317 -2.91 18.03 0.68
C ASP A 317 -3.69 19.35 0.73
N GLU A 318 -5.02 19.28 0.86
CA GLU A 318 -5.89 20.46 0.95
C GLU A 318 -6.07 20.97 2.40
N ALA A 319 -5.41 20.35 3.38
CA ALA A 319 -5.46 20.78 4.76
C ALA A 319 -4.76 22.14 4.95
N PRO A 320 -5.35 23.09 5.71
CA PRO A 320 -4.65 24.33 6.07
C PRO A 320 -3.34 24.02 6.79
N GLU A 321 -2.24 24.71 6.44
CA GLU A 321 -0.91 24.44 7.01
C GLU A 321 -0.86 24.54 8.55
N THR A 322 -1.68 25.40 9.12
CA THR A 322 -1.73 25.67 10.57
C THR A 322 -2.61 24.68 11.35
N ILE A 323 -3.35 23.79 10.69
CA ILE A 323 -4.34 22.94 11.35
C ILE A 323 -3.70 21.98 12.36
N ALA A 324 -2.54 21.42 12.02
CA ALA A 324 -1.85 20.47 12.88
C ALA A 324 -1.39 21.15 14.18
N GLU A 325 -0.67 22.26 14.06
CA GLU A 325 -0.19 23.03 15.23
C GLU A 325 -1.35 23.49 16.13
N HIS A 326 -2.47 23.91 15.52
CA HIS A 326 -3.68 24.30 16.24
C HIS A 326 -4.29 23.14 17.04
N LEU A 327 -4.47 21.98 16.40
CA LEU A 327 -5.04 20.80 17.06
C LEU A 327 -4.09 20.23 18.13
N GLU A 328 -2.79 20.19 17.87
CA GLU A 328 -1.80 19.78 18.86
C GLU A 328 -1.79 20.69 20.09
N ALA A 329 -1.87 22.02 19.89
CA ALA A 329 -2.00 22.97 20.98
C ALA A 329 -3.29 22.73 21.78
N ARG A 330 -4.42 22.53 21.08
CA ARG A 330 -5.71 22.22 21.71
C ARG A 330 -5.63 20.98 22.59
N VAL A 331 -5.04 19.89 22.09
CA VAL A 331 -4.88 18.64 22.86
C VAL A 331 -4.03 18.88 24.09
N ARG A 332 -2.86 19.51 23.91
CA ARG A 332 -1.91 19.78 25.00
C ARG A 332 -2.50 20.65 26.11
N GLU A 333 -3.33 21.63 25.76
CA GLU A 333 -3.95 22.55 26.71
C GLU A 333 -5.13 21.91 27.47
N SER A 334 -5.88 21.01 26.80
CA SER A 334 -7.16 20.51 27.32
C SER A 334 -7.08 19.08 27.88
N TYR A 335 -6.11 18.28 27.44
CA TYR A 335 -6.01 16.84 27.74
C TYR A 335 -4.56 16.46 28.11
N LEU A 336 -4.24 16.54 29.41
CA LEU A 336 -2.86 16.40 29.94
C LEU A 336 -2.22 15.01 29.79
N ALA A 337 -2.98 13.99 29.41
CA ALA A 337 -2.53 12.60 29.28
C ALA A 337 -2.69 12.05 27.86
N VAL A 338 -2.85 12.95 26.88
CA VAL A 338 -3.06 12.59 25.47
C VAL A 338 -1.90 13.09 24.64
N ASP A 339 -1.21 12.18 23.96
CA ASP A 339 -0.16 12.51 23.01
C ASP A 339 -0.73 12.72 21.60
N THR A 340 -0.01 13.46 20.76
CA THR A 340 -0.38 13.73 19.37
C THR A 340 0.71 13.29 18.41
N VAL A 341 0.34 12.60 17.34
CA VAL A 341 1.23 12.22 16.23
C VAL A 341 0.61 12.70 14.92
N VAL A 342 1.43 13.32 14.07
CA VAL A 342 0.98 13.92 12.81
C VAL A 342 1.69 13.28 11.63
N TYR A 343 0.92 12.86 10.63
CA TYR A 343 1.38 12.33 9.36
C TYR A 343 0.83 13.14 8.19
N ARG A 344 1.52 13.08 7.06
CA ARG A 344 1.00 13.57 5.78
C ARG A 344 0.40 12.42 4.99
N GLY A 345 -0.88 12.53 4.64
CA GLY A 345 -1.61 11.54 3.86
C GLY A 345 -1.50 11.72 2.36
N GLY A 346 -1.15 12.92 1.89
CA GLY A 346 -1.09 13.24 0.46
C GLY A 346 -2.47 13.58 -0.11
N ARG A 347 -2.65 13.41 -1.41
CA ARG A 347 -3.93 13.68 -2.08
C ARG A 347 -4.97 12.60 -1.80
N GLN A 348 -6.05 13.00 -1.12
CA GLN A 348 -7.16 12.11 -0.74
C GLN A 348 -8.46 12.92 -0.63
N GLY A 349 -9.62 12.23 -0.55
CA GLY A 349 -10.92 12.89 -0.44
C GLY A 349 -11.17 13.59 0.91
N ALA A 350 -10.56 13.10 1.99
CA ALA A 350 -10.63 13.72 3.30
C ALA A 350 -9.55 14.80 3.45
N VAL A 351 -9.93 15.95 4.01
CA VAL A 351 -8.99 17.02 4.37
C VAL A 351 -8.14 16.60 5.58
N LEU A 352 -8.74 15.86 6.53
CA LEU A 352 -8.08 15.38 7.73
C LEU A 352 -8.67 14.04 8.15
N LEU A 353 -7.84 13.06 8.51
CA LEU A 353 -8.25 11.89 9.27
C LEU A 353 -7.78 12.04 10.72
N ILE A 354 -8.62 11.65 11.67
CA ILE A 354 -8.33 11.69 13.10
C ILE A 354 -8.54 10.29 13.66
N GLY A 355 -7.52 9.74 14.30
CA GLY A 355 -7.61 8.53 15.13
C GLY A 355 -7.49 8.91 16.60
N VAL A 356 -8.33 8.32 17.45
CA VAL A 356 -8.19 8.42 18.92
C VAL A 356 -8.23 7.02 19.51
N GLU A 357 -7.13 6.63 20.15
CA GLU A 357 -6.98 5.40 20.94
C GLU A 357 -7.44 5.64 22.38
#